data_AF-A0A976L8I0-F1
#
_entry.id   AF-A0A976L8I0-F1
#
_cell.length_a   1.000
_cell.length_b   1.000
_cell.length_c   1.000
_cell.angle_alpha   90.00
_cell.angle_beta   90.00
_cell.angle_gamma   90.00
#
_symmetry.space_group_name_H-M   'P 1'
#
loop_
_entity.id
_entity.type
_entity.pdbx_description
1 polymer ?
#
loop_
_entity_poly.entity_id
_entity_poly.type
_entity_poly.pdbx_seq_one_letter_code
_entity_poly.pdbx_strand_id
1 'polypeptide(L)'
;MTFIIATIVIIIGVIIFSFTISNSILIIFFAIPFTKKLENISLLKSGNHIIRSYIIKLFIQIAIFFATTIFFYIYFLNDAFVSLMVGYAFGVIGIIIKIKEFSLNMNNFADYFGANKDYFWKELIVKYNEDRNKLLEFIVVALKEKNNHEN
;
A
#
# COMPACT_ATOMS: atom_id res chain seq x y z
N MET A 1 -39.77 7.63 2.96
CA MET A 1 -38.95 6.40 2.88
C MET A 1 -37.77 6.56 1.90
N THR A 2 -38.00 7.08 0.70
CA THR A 2 -36.97 7.37 -0.32
C THR A 2 -35.86 8.35 0.12
N PHE A 3 -36.18 9.43 0.84
CA PHE A 3 -35.17 10.39 1.31
C PHE A 3 -34.22 9.81 2.37
N ILE A 4 -34.75 9.01 3.30
CA ILE A 4 -33.94 8.33 4.33
C ILE A 4 -33.00 7.32 3.69
N ILE A 5 -33.50 6.52 2.74
CA ILE A 5 -32.69 5.54 2.00
C ILE A 5 -31.61 6.25 1.17
N ALA A 6 -31.94 7.34 0.47
CA ALA A 6 -30.96 8.12 -0.29
C ALA A 6 -29.85 8.70 0.61
N THR A 7 -30.21 9.23 1.78
CA THR A 7 -29.25 9.78 2.74
C THR A 7 -28.30 8.70 3.26
N ILE A 8 -28.83 7.53 3.62
CA ILE A 8 -28.02 6.38 4.08
C ILE A 8 -27.07 5.92 2.97
N VAL A 9 -27.57 5.81 1.74
CA VAL A 9 -26.77 5.39 0.59
C VAL A 9 -25.64 6.39 0.33
N ILE A 10 -25.90 7.71 0.39
CA ILE A 10 -24.86 8.74 0.25
C ILE A 10 -23.79 8.62 1.34
N ILE A 11 -24.18 8.46 2.61
CA ILE A 11 -23.22 8.31 3.73
C ILE A 11 -22.34 7.08 3.51
N ILE A 12 -22.94 5.93 3.14
CA ILE A 12 -22.21 4.69 2.86
C ILE A 12 -21.27 4.89 1.66
N GLY A 13 -21.73 5.55 0.61
CA GLY A 13 -20.94 5.86 -0.58
C GLY A 13 -19.70 6.68 -0.24
N VAL A 14 -19.86 7.76 0.53
CA VAL A 14 -18.73 8.59 1.00
C VAL A 14 -17.75 7.77 1.83
N ILE A 15 -18.22 6.92 2.75
CA ILE A 15 -17.34 6.08 3.58
C ILE A 15 -16.53 5.11 2.72
N ILE A 16 -17.19 4.35 1.83
CA ILE A 16 -16.52 3.37 0.96
C ILE A 16 -15.49 4.08 0.07
N PHE A 17 -15.87 5.22 -0.50
CA PHE A 17 -15.01 6.06 -1.34
C PHE A 17 -13.78 6.53 -0.57
N SER A 18 -13.98 7.01 0.66
CA SER A 18 -12.92 7.47 1.57
C SER A 18 -11.90 6.39 1.87
N PHE A 19 -12.37 5.20 2.26
CA PHE A 19 -11.52 4.06 2.57
C PHE A 19 -10.77 3.55 1.35
N THR A 20 -11.42 3.51 0.19
CA THR A 20 -10.83 3.00 -1.04
C THR A 20 -9.69 3.90 -1.52
N ILE A 21 -9.95 5.20 -1.60
CA ILE A 21 -8.93 6.17 -2.03
C ILE A 21 -7.79 6.26 -1.02
N SER A 22 -8.08 6.35 0.28
CA SER A 22 -7.03 6.41 1.31
C SER A 22 -6.10 5.20 1.22
N ASN A 23 -6.64 3.99 1.06
CA ASN A 23 -5.82 2.80 0.90
C ASN A 23 -5.00 2.81 -0.40
N SER A 24 -5.59 3.24 -1.52
CA SER A 24 -4.86 3.31 -2.79
C SER A 24 -3.69 4.29 -2.70
N ILE A 25 -3.90 5.45 -2.09
CA ILE A 25 -2.84 6.44 -1.85
C ILE A 25 -1.75 5.85 -0.94
N LEU A 26 -2.13 5.18 0.16
CA LEU A 26 -1.18 4.52 1.06
C LEU A 26 -0.31 3.49 0.31
N ILE A 27 -0.92 2.67 -0.55
CA ILE A 27 -0.20 1.66 -1.29
C ILE A 27 0.77 2.29 -2.30
N ILE A 28 0.31 3.28 -3.07
CA ILE A 28 1.09 3.91 -4.15
C ILE A 28 2.25 4.72 -3.60
N PHE A 29 1.99 5.59 -2.61
CA PHE A 29 2.97 6.56 -2.13
C PHE A 29 3.79 6.08 -0.93
N PHE A 30 3.42 4.96 -0.31
CA PHE A 30 4.19 4.39 0.80
C PHE A 30 4.56 2.93 0.60
N ALA A 31 3.58 2.04 0.49
CA ALA A 31 3.86 0.61 0.60
C ALA A 31 4.81 0.14 -0.52
N ILE A 32 4.52 0.50 -1.78
CA ILE A 32 5.38 0.15 -2.91
C ILE A 32 6.79 0.76 -2.80
N PRO A 33 6.96 2.09 -2.63
CA PRO A 33 8.30 2.68 -2.56
C PRO A 33 9.10 2.20 -1.35
N PHE A 34 8.45 2.01 -0.18
CA PHE A 34 9.09 1.48 1.01
C PHE A 34 9.56 0.03 0.81
N THR A 35 8.71 -0.85 0.26
CA THR A 35 9.09 -2.24 -0.03
C THR A 35 10.25 -2.30 -1.02
N LYS A 36 10.25 -1.50 -2.09
CA LYS A 36 11.37 -1.44 -3.05
C LYS A 36 12.66 -0.99 -2.39
N LYS A 37 12.61 -0.01 -1.48
CA LYS A 37 13.80 0.44 -0.74
C LYS A 37 14.34 -0.67 0.17
N LEU A 38 13.46 -1.39 0.87
CA LEU A 38 13.84 -2.53 1.70
C LEU A 38 14.46 -3.69 0.90
N GLU A 39 13.95 -3.95 -0.31
CA GLU A 39 14.54 -4.92 -1.26
C GLU A 39 15.93 -4.46 -1.72
N ASN A 40 16.11 -3.18 -2.05
CA ASN A 40 17.41 -2.62 -2.46
C ASN A 40 18.49 -2.74 -1.36
N ILE A 41 18.12 -2.54 -0.09
CA ILE A 41 19.02 -2.76 1.04
C ILE A 41 19.11 -4.25 1.44
N SER A 42 18.59 -5.17 0.62
CA SER A 42 18.60 -6.62 0.82
C SER A 42 17.94 -7.11 2.10
N LEU A 43 17.16 -6.29 2.82
CA LEU A 43 16.39 -6.73 4.01
C LEU A 43 15.15 -7.54 3.62
N LEU A 44 14.69 -7.40 2.39
CA LEU A 44 13.67 -8.25 1.77
C LEU A 44 14.28 -8.96 0.56
N LYS A 45 13.78 -10.18 0.26
CA LYS A 45 14.16 -10.90 -0.95
C LYS A 45 13.71 -10.13 -2.19
N SER A 46 14.61 -9.97 -3.16
CA SER A 46 14.30 -9.41 -4.47
C SER A 46 13.24 -10.26 -5.15
N GLY A 47 12.20 -9.64 -5.71
CA GLY A 47 11.12 -10.37 -6.38
C GLY A 47 10.08 -10.99 -5.44
N ASN A 48 10.04 -10.56 -4.18
CA ASN A 48 8.98 -10.94 -3.27
C ASN A 48 7.60 -10.58 -3.88
N HIS A 49 6.64 -11.51 -3.83
CA HIS A 49 5.28 -11.28 -4.33
C HIS A 49 4.50 -10.18 -3.59
N ILE A 50 5.14 -9.49 -2.64
CA ILE A 50 4.60 -8.37 -1.86
C ILE A 50 4.19 -7.22 -2.78
N ILE A 51 5.08 -6.76 -3.67
CA ILE A 51 4.76 -5.67 -4.61
C ILE A 51 3.65 -6.09 -5.57
N ARG A 52 3.70 -7.32 -6.09
CA ARG A 52 2.66 -7.85 -6.97
C ARG A 52 1.30 -7.91 -6.25
N SER A 53 1.28 -8.29 -4.97
CA SER A 53 0.07 -8.29 -4.14
C SER A 53 -0.50 -6.89 -3.97
N TYR A 54 0.35 -5.88 -3.74
CA TYR A 54 -0.07 -4.48 -3.69
C TYR A 54 -0.70 -4.00 -5.00
N ILE A 55 -0.10 -4.35 -6.14
CA ILE A 55 -0.65 -4.02 -7.46
C ILE A 55 -2.02 -4.67 -7.69
N ILE A 56 -2.18 -5.95 -7.32
CA ILE A 56 -3.48 -6.64 -7.42
C ILE A 56 -4.52 -5.97 -6.52
N LYS A 57 -4.16 -5.63 -5.28
CA LYS A 57 -5.05 -4.91 -4.35
C LYS A 57 -5.46 -3.55 -4.89
N LEU A 58 -4.56 -2.81 -5.54
CA LEU A 58 -4.87 -1.56 -6.21
C LEU A 58 -5.87 -1.75 -7.36
N PHE A 59 -5.67 -2.77 -8.20
CA PHE A 59 -6.61 -3.08 -9.27
C PHE A 59 -8.02 -3.41 -8.75
N ILE A 60 -8.10 -4.22 -7.69
CA ILE A 60 -9.38 -4.55 -7.04
C ILE A 60 -10.04 -3.29 -6.48
N GLN A 61 -9.27 -2.40 -5.84
CA GLN A 61 -9.78 -1.13 -5.31
C GLN A 61 -10.31 -0.20 -6.40
N ILE A 62 -9.60 -0.07 -7.53
CA ILE A 62 -10.05 0.71 -8.69
C ILE A 62 -11.36 0.13 -9.25
N ALA A 63 -11.47 -1.20 -9.34
CA ALA A 63 -12.70 -1.85 -9.80
C ALA A 63 -13.89 -1.58 -8.86
N ILE A 64 -13.69 -1.70 -7.55
CA ILE A 64 -14.72 -1.40 -6.53
C ILE A 64 -15.14 0.07 -6.61
N PHE A 65 -14.17 0.98 -6.75
CA PHE A 65 -14.41 2.41 -6.88
C PHE A 65 -15.25 2.74 -8.12
N PHE A 66 -14.92 2.15 -9.26
CA PHE A 66 -15.64 2.39 -10.51
C PHE A 66 -17.05 1.81 -10.45
N ALA A 67 -17.20 0.59 -9.93
CA ALA A 67 -18.50 -0.06 -9.75
C ALA A 67 -19.42 0.74 -8.81
N THR A 68 -18.90 1.21 -7.67
CA THR A 68 -19.66 2.05 -6.74
C THR A 68 -20.03 3.38 -7.39
N THR A 69 -19.11 4.07 -8.05
CA THR A 69 -19.40 5.34 -8.71
C THR A 69 -20.48 5.20 -9.79
N ILE A 70 -20.40 4.16 -10.63
CA ILE A 70 -21.40 3.88 -11.67
C ILE A 70 -22.77 3.57 -11.04
N PHE A 71 -22.80 2.70 -10.03
CA PHE A 71 -24.05 2.34 -9.37
C PHE A 71 -24.75 3.58 -8.80
N PHE A 72 -24.01 4.45 -8.13
CA PHE A 72 -24.55 5.69 -7.59
C PHE A 72 -24.99 6.66 -8.69
N TYR A 73 -24.21 6.80 -9.76
CA TYR A 73 -24.56 7.66 -10.88
C TYR A 73 -25.89 7.23 -11.55
N ILE A 74 -26.04 5.94 -11.84
CA ILE A 74 -27.24 5.39 -12.50
C ILE A 74 -28.47 5.54 -11.61
N TYR A 75 -28.36 5.22 -10.32
CA TYR A 75 -29.53 5.16 -9.44
C TYR A 75 -29.94 6.50 -8.84
N PHE A 76 -29.03 7.48 -8.76
CA PHE A 76 -29.31 8.73 -8.04
C PHE A 76 -29.34 9.98 -8.91
N LEU A 77 -28.79 10.00 -10.14
CA LEU A 77 -28.93 11.08 -11.14
C LEU A 77 -29.00 12.50 -10.53
N ASN A 78 -28.10 12.83 -9.59
CA ASN A 78 -28.21 14.06 -8.80
C ASN A 78 -26.94 14.90 -8.96
N ASP A 79 -27.07 16.14 -9.42
CA ASP A 79 -25.97 17.10 -9.54
C ASP A 79 -25.23 17.34 -8.21
N ALA A 80 -25.93 17.14 -7.08
CA ALA A 80 -25.32 17.17 -5.74
C ALA A 80 -24.24 16.09 -5.55
N PHE A 81 -24.38 14.92 -6.17
CA PHE A 81 -23.38 13.86 -6.12
C PHE A 81 -22.11 14.25 -6.88
N VAL A 82 -22.24 14.94 -8.02
CA VAL A 82 -21.10 15.46 -8.78
C VAL A 82 -20.34 16.52 -7.98
N SER A 83 -21.05 17.46 -7.35
CA SER A 83 -20.42 18.47 -6.49
C SER A 83 -19.73 17.87 -5.26
N LEU A 84 -20.31 16.82 -4.66
CA LEU A 84 -19.69 16.06 -3.57
C LEU A 84 -18.40 15.37 -4.04
N MET A 85 -18.41 14.76 -5.23
CA MET A 85 -17.22 14.12 -5.81
C MET A 85 -16.11 15.12 -6.10
N VAL A 86 -16.43 16.33 -6.56
CA VAL A 86 -15.44 17.41 -6.77
C VAL A 86 -14.86 17.88 -5.44
N GLY A 87 -15.69 18.17 -4.43
CA GLY A 87 -15.20 18.56 -3.09
C GLY A 87 -14.31 17.47 -2.47
N TYR A 88 -14.66 16.21 -2.70
CA TYR A 88 -13.87 15.07 -2.25
C TYR A 88 -12.54 14.94 -3.02
N ALA A 89 -12.53 15.18 -4.33
CA ALA A 89 -11.28 15.19 -5.13
C ALA A 89 -10.28 16.24 -4.60
N PHE A 90 -10.75 17.42 -4.20
CA PHE A 90 -9.89 18.41 -3.53
C PHE A 90 -9.40 17.94 -2.16
N GLY A 91 -10.26 17.31 -1.36
CA GLY A 91 -9.86 16.70 -0.09
C GLY A 91 -8.79 15.61 -0.26
N VAL A 92 -8.92 14.80 -1.31
CA VAL A 92 -7.96 13.77 -1.70
C VAL A 92 -6.61 14.36 -2.08
N ILE A 93 -6.59 15.45 -2.85
CA ILE A 93 -5.34 16.17 -3.18
C ILE A 93 -4.65 16.66 -1.90
N GLY A 94 -5.40 17.25 -0.96
CA GLY A 94 -4.85 17.67 0.32
C GLY A 94 -4.28 16.52 1.15
N ILE A 95 -4.96 15.37 1.16
CA ILE A 95 -4.47 14.15 1.81
C ILE A 95 -3.20 13.63 1.13
N ILE A 96 -3.14 13.59 -0.21
CA ILE A 96 -1.95 13.16 -0.96
C ILE A 96 -0.73 14.01 -0.60
N ILE A 97 -0.90 15.32 -0.45
CA ILE A 97 0.20 16.23 -0.06
C ILE A 97 0.71 15.89 1.34
N LYS A 98 -0.18 15.81 2.35
CA LYS A 98 0.21 15.44 3.72
C LYS A 98 0.83 14.04 3.82
N ILE A 99 0.30 13.11 3.03
CA ILE A 99 0.83 11.76 2.92
C ILE A 99 2.24 11.78 2.32
N LYS A 100 2.48 12.57 1.27
CA LYS A 100 3.80 12.70 0.67
C LYS A 100 4.81 13.18 1.71
N GLU A 101 4.44 14.16 2.54
CA GLU A 101 5.28 14.62 3.66
C GLU A 101 5.54 13.52 4.69
N PHE A 102 4.53 12.74 5.07
CA PHE A 102 4.71 11.58 5.96
C PHE A 102 5.60 10.49 5.32
N SER A 103 5.50 10.29 3.99
CA SER A 103 6.29 9.30 3.23
C SER A 103 7.77 9.68 3.20
N LEU A 104 8.06 10.98 3.10
CA LEU A 104 9.42 11.50 3.25
C LEU A 104 10.01 11.19 4.63
N ASN A 105 9.19 11.11 5.69
CA ASN A 105 9.67 10.74 7.02
C ASN A 105 9.88 9.22 7.18
N MET A 106 9.05 8.40 6.53
CA MET A 106 9.26 6.95 6.41
C MET A 106 10.50 6.58 5.59
N ASN A 107 10.93 7.44 4.66
CA ASN A 107 12.23 7.28 4.01
C ASN A 107 13.36 7.26 5.05
N ASN A 108 13.30 8.14 6.07
CA ASN A 108 14.28 8.14 7.15
C ASN A 108 14.29 6.82 7.93
N PHE A 109 13.14 6.14 8.06
CA PHE A 109 13.09 4.81 8.67
C PHE A 109 13.80 3.76 7.80
N ALA A 110 13.53 3.73 6.49
CA ALA A 110 14.24 2.82 5.58
C ALA A 110 15.75 3.10 5.56
N ASP A 111 16.15 4.36 5.62
CA ASP A 111 17.55 4.78 5.66
C ASP A 111 18.19 4.39 7.01
N TYR A 112 17.46 4.47 8.12
CA TYR A 112 17.87 3.95 9.43
C TYR A 112 18.08 2.43 9.39
N PHE A 113 17.18 1.68 8.76
CA PHE A 113 17.36 0.24 8.54
C PHE A 113 18.58 -0.07 7.67
N GLY A 114 18.85 0.78 6.67
CA GLY A 114 20.04 0.68 5.83
C GLY A 114 21.33 0.89 6.64
N ALA A 115 21.40 1.96 7.43
CA ALA A 115 22.57 2.28 8.25
C ALA A 115 22.87 1.21 9.32
N ASN A 116 21.83 0.52 9.81
CA ASN A 116 21.94 -0.50 10.86
C ASN A 116 21.73 -1.92 10.32
N LYS A 117 21.83 -2.13 9.01
CA LYS A 117 21.51 -3.40 8.33
C LYS A 117 22.22 -4.60 8.96
N ASP A 118 23.51 -4.47 9.25
CA ASP A 118 24.32 -5.57 9.81
C ASP A 118 23.88 -5.96 11.23
N TYR A 119 23.45 -4.97 12.03
CA TYR A 119 22.88 -5.22 13.36
C TYR A 119 21.58 -6.02 13.25
N PHE A 120 20.68 -5.62 12.33
CA PHE A 120 19.42 -6.33 12.11
C PHE A 120 19.63 -7.75 11.58
N TRP A 121 20.56 -7.95 10.65
CA TRP A 121 20.89 -9.29 10.17
C TRP A 121 21.47 -10.16 11.27
N LYS A 122 22.34 -9.61 12.11
CA LYS A 122 22.90 -10.33 13.25
C LYS A 122 21.81 -10.71 14.24
N GLU A 123 20.88 -9.80 14.54
CA GLU A 123 19.75 -10.07 15.44
C GLU A 123 18.77 -11.11 14.85
N LEU A 124 18.48 -11.02 13.55
CA LEU A 124 17.72 -12.04 12.80
C LEU A 124 18.42 -13.39 12.85
N ILE A 125 19.73 -13.44 12.60
CA ILE A 125 20.52 -14.66 12.64
C ILE A 125 20.53 -15.25 14.06
N VAL A 126 20.67 -14.44 15.10
CA VAL A 126 20.61 -14.90 16.50
C VAL A 126 19.23 -15.47 16.82
N LYS A 127 18.16 -14.75 16.45
CA LYS A 127 16.78 -15.18 16.68
C LYS A 127 16.38 -16.43 15.89
N TYR A 128 16.89 -16.60 14.67
CA TYR A 128 16.65 -17.80 13.84
C TYR A 128 17.70 -18.90 14.05
N ASN A 129 18.82 -18.66 14.74
CA ASN A 129 19.72 -19.71 15.20
C ASN A 129 19.09 -20.56 16.31
N GLU A 130 18.13 -20.02 17.07
CA GLU A 130 17.25 -20.82 17.92
C GLU A 130 16.40 -21.81 17.10
N ASP A 131 16.19 -21.55 15.81
CA ASP A 131 15.38 -22.35 14.88
C ASP A 131 16.21 -22.73 13.63
N ARG A 132 17.40 -23.30 13.89
CA ARG A 132 18.55 -23.55 12.99
C ARG A 132 18.21 -24.02 11.55
N ASN A 133 17.12 -24.76 11.36
CA ASN A 133 16.68 -25.26 10.06
C ASN A 133 16.13 -24.16 9.14
N LYS A 134 15.44 -23.15 9.69
CA LYS A 134 14.87 -22.05 8.88
C LYS A 134 15.92 -21.05 8.43
N LEU A 135 16.97 -20.85 9.22
CA LEU A 135 18.09 -19.98 8.87
C LEU A 135 18.84 -20.51 7.65
N LEU A 136 19.11 -21.83 7.62
CA LEU A 136 19.80 -22.48 6.51
C LEU A 136 19.00 -22.43 5.22
N GLU A 137 17.68 -22.65 5.27
CA GLU A 137 16.81 -22.45 4.10
C GLU A 137 16.84 -21.01 3.60
N PHE A 138 16.82 -20.02 4.51
CA PHE A 138 16.86 -18.62 4.13
C PHE A 138 18.18 -18.23 3.47
N ILE A 139 19.31 -18.64 4.04
CA ILE A 139 20.66 -18.35 3.54
C ILE A 139 20.91 -19.03 2.20
N VAL A 140 20.51 -20.30 2.04
CA VAL A 140 20.66 -21.04 0.78
C VAL A 140 19.87 -20.36 -0.34
N VAL A 141 18.64 -19.89 -0.06
CA VAL A 141 17.84 -19.17 -1.06
C VAL A 141 18.48 -17.81 -1.42
N ALA A 142 18.96 -17.05 -0.43
CA ALA A 142 19.57 -15.75 -0.67
C ALA A 142 20.89 -15.85 -1.47
N LEU A 143 21.71 -16.87 -1.21
CA LEU A 143 22.96 -17.11 -1.94
C LEU A 143 22.72 -17.57 -3.38
N LYS A 144 21.69 -18.39 -3.61
CA LYS A 144 21.32 -18.87 -4.95
C LYS A 144 20.80 -17.73 -5.83
N GLU A 145 20.08 -16.77 -5.26
CA GLU A 145 19.60 -15.58 -5.97
C GLU A 145 20.74 -14.62 -6.33
N LYS A 146 21.76 -14.46 -5.46
CA LYS A 146 22.92 -13.61 -5.74
C LYS A 146 23.72 -14.09 -6.96
N ASN A 147 23.99 -15.39 -7.04
CA ASN A 147 24.77 -15.97 -8.14
C ASN A 147 24.04 -15.97 -9.50
N ASN A 148 22.71 -15.85 -9.50
CA ASN A 148 21.92 -15.74 -10.74
C ASN A 148 21.84 -14.30 -11.30
N HIS A 149 22.22 -13.29 -10.51
CA HIS A 149 22.26 -11.90 -10.96
C HIS A 149 23.65 -11.45 -11.47
N GLU A 150 24.68 -12.28 -11.28
CA GLU A 150 26.07 -12.00 -11.68
C GLU A 150 26.48 -12.72 -12.99
N ASN A 151 25.57 -13.49 -13.61
CA ASN A 151 25.72 -14.11 -14.94
C ASN A 151 24.74 -13.51 -15.95
#